data_AF-A0A2E3YDF4-F1
#
_entry.id   AF-A0A2E3YDF4-F1
#
_cell.length_a   1.000
_cell.length_b   1.000
_cell.length_c   1.000
_cell.angle_alpha   90.00
_cell.angle_beta   90.00
_cell.angle_gamma   90.00
#
_symmetry.space_group_name_H-M   'P 1'
#
loop_
_entity.id
_entity.type
_entity.pdbx_description
1 polymer ?
#
loop_
_entity_poly.entity_id
_entity_poly.type
_entity_poly.pdbx_seq_one_letter_code
_entity_poly.pdbx_strand_id
1 'polypeptide(L)' 'YGYERNEDKALGVVKSEAVVVSKIFKLYSQHRSLGKVAHTLNRQQILTRRSKPFPG' A
#
# COMPACT_ATOMS: atom_id res chain seq x y z
N TYR A 1 4.69 5.50 -0.56
CA TYR A 1 3.34 5.17 -1.04
C TYR A 1 2.43 6.33 -0.70
N GLY A 2 1.57 6.73 -1.63
CA GLY A 2 0.54 7.75 -1.43
C GLY A 2 0.98 9.15 -1.78
N TYR A 3 2.27 9.38 -2.04
CA TYR A 3 2.80 10.69 -2.42
C TYR A 3 3.89 10.59 -3.50
N GLU A 4 3.88 11.52 -4.43
CA GLU A 4 4.95 11.82 -5.38
C GLU A 4 5.51 13.22 -5.13
N ARG A 5 6.80 13.42 -5.40
CA ARG A 5 7.39 14.76 -5.39
C ARG A 5 6.99 15.45 -6.69
N ASN A 6 6.21 16.52 -6.57
CA ASN A 6 5.94 17.39 -7.70
C ASN A 6 7.11 18.37 -7.91
N GLU A 7 7.21 18.99 -9.09
CA GLU A 7 8.29 19.93 -9.45
C GLU A 7 8.42 21.09 -8.44
N ASP A 8 7.31 21.48 -7.82
CA ASP A 8 7.22 22.50 -6.76
C ASP A 8 7.66 22.01 -5.36
N LYS A 9 8.29 20.84 -5.23
CA LYS A 9 8.64 20.18 -3.96
C LYS A 9 7.43 19.87 -3.04
N ALA A 10 6.21 20.04 -3.52
CA ALA A 10 4.99 19.63 -2.83
C ALA A 10 4.77 18.12 -2.93
N LEU A 11 4.15 17.53 -1.89
CA LEU A 11 3.75 16.12 -1.87
C LEU A 11 2.41 15.98 -2.63
N GLY A 12 2.46 15.58 -3.89
CA GLY A 12 1.27 15.25 -4.69
C GLY A 12 0.71 13.90 -4.29
N VAL A 13 -0.59 13.79 -4.01
CA VAL A 13 -1.21 12.52 -3.61
C VAL A 13 -1.39 11.62 -4.82
N VAL A 14 -0.72 10.46 -4.82
CA VAL A 14 -0.95 9.42 -5.83
C VAL A 14 -2.20 8.64 -5.44
N LYS A 15 -3.35 9.02 -6.01
CA LYS A 15 -4.68 8.48 -5.65
C LYS A 15 -4.73 6.94 -5.65
N SER A 16 -4.11 6.30 -6.63
CA SER A 16 -4.04 4.83 -6.73
C SER A 16 -3.28 4.19 -5.56
N GLU A 17 -2.18 4.80 -5.10
CA GLU A 17 -1.43 4.32 -3.95
C GLU A 17 -2.12 4.61 -2.62
N ALA A 18 -2.87 5.72 -2.52
CA ALA A 18 -3.64 6.07 -1.33
C ALA A 18 -4.72 5.03 -1.01
N VAL A 19 -5.34 4.43 -2.04
CA VAL A 19 -6.29 3.31 -1.88
C VAL A 19 -5.59 2.09 -1.27
N VAL A 20 -4.38 1.77 -1.72
CA VAL A 20 -3.60 0.64 -1.19
C VAL A 20 -3.22 0.88 0.27
N VAL A 21 -2.78 2.10 0.62
CA VAL A 21 -2.46 2.49 2.01
C VAL A 21 -3.68 2.36 2.91
N SER A 22 -4.85 2.85 2.47
CA SER A 22 -6.10 2.71 3.21
C SER A 22 -6.47 1.25 3.45
N LYS A 23 -6.25 0.38 2.45
CA LYS A 23 -6.49 -1.06 2.55
C LYS A 23 -5.53 -1.73 3.54
N ILE A 24 -4.24 -1.36 3.52
CA ILE A 24 -3.24 -1.81 4.50
C ILE A 24 -3.69 -1.47 5.92
N PHE A 25 -4.08 -0.22 6.18
CA PHE A 25 -4.54 0.21 7.51
C PHE A 25 -5.78 -0.56 7.97
N LYS A 26 -6.77 -0.75 7.09
CA LYS A 26 -7.98 -1.51 7.42
C LYS A 26 -7.67 -2.96 7.77
N LEU A 27 -6.84 -3.64 6.98
CA LEU A 27 -6.44 -5.03 7.22
C LEU A 27 -5.60 -5.16 8.51
N TYR A 28 -4.72 -4.19 8.76
CA TYR A 28 -3.92 -4.18 9.98
C TYR A 28 -4.77 -3.94 11.22
N SER A 29 -5.78 -3.06 11.16
CA SER A 29 -6.73 -2.85 12.25
C SER A 29 -7.47 -4.13 12.64
N GLN A 30 -7.80 -4.99 11.68
CA GLN A 30 -8.51 -6.25 11.90
C GLN A 30 -7.62 -7.36 12.45
N HIS A 31 -6.44 -7.57 11.84
CA HIS A 31 -5.60 -8.74 12.14
C HIS A 31 -4.40 -8.43 13.04
N ARG A 32 -4.06 -7.14 13.24
CA ARG A 32 -2.89 -6.63 13.98
C ARG A 32 -1.57 -7.32 13.61
N SER A 33 -1.43 -7.80 12.38
CA SER A 33 -0.26 -8.55 11.90
C SER A 33 0.08 -8.13 10.48
N LEU A 34 1.30 -7.63 10.28
CA LEU A 34 1.79 -7.22 8.96
C LEU A 34 1.96 -8.40 8.00
N GLY A 35 2.36 -9.59 8.49
CA GLY A 35 2.45 -10.81 7.68
C GLY A 35 1.09 -11.24 7.12
N LYS A 36 0.02 -11.17 7.93
CA LYS A 36 -1.36 -11.44 7.45
C LYS A 36 -1.84 -10.41 6.44
N VAL A 37 -1.47 -9.14 6.62
CA VAL A 37 -1.76 -8.07 5.65
C VAL A 37 -1.07 -8.36 4.31
N ALA A 38 0.23 -8.67 4.34
CA ALA A 38 1.01 -9.01 3.14
C ALA A 38 0.43 -10.23 2.40
N HIS A 39 0.12 -11.30 3.13
CA HIS A 39 -0.52 -12.50 2.57
C HIS A 39 -1.87 -12.17 1.89
N THR A 40 -2.70 -11.35 2.54
CA THR A 40 -4.01 -10.97 2.00
C THR A 40 -3.90 -10.10 0.75
N LEU A 41 -2.97 -9.14 0.73
CA LEU A 41 -2.72 -8.28 -0.43
C LEU A 41 -2.16 -9.08 -1.61
N ASN A 42 -1.25 -10.02 -1.35
CA ASN A 42 -0.70 -10.90 -2.37
C ASN A 42 -1.77 -11.83 -2.97
N ARG A 43 -2.67 -12.38 -2.14
CA ARG A 43 -3.80 -13.21 -2.61
C ARG A 43 -4.77 -12.43 -3.50
N GLN A 44 -4.90 -11.12 -3.27
CA GLN A 44 -5.70 -10.21 -4.09
C GLN A 44 -4.96 -9.67 -5.32
N GLN A 45 -3.75 -10.17 -5.59
CA GLN A 45 -2.87 -9.73 -6.68
C GLN A 45 -2.54 -8.22 -6.62
N ILE A 46 -2.58 -7.62 -5.44
CA ILE A 46 -2.13 -6.24 -5.24
C ILE A 46 -0.61 -6.28 -5.14
N LEU A 47 0.04 -5.72 -6.16
CA LEU A 47 1.49 -5.62 -6.19
C LEU A 47 1.97 -4.36 -5.49
N THR A 48 3.22 -4.41 -5.07
CA THR A 48 3.95 -3.22 -4.63
C THR A 48 4.16 -2.25 -5.80
N ARG A 49 4.53 -1.00 -5.51
CA ARG A 49 4.95 0.03 -6.47
C ARG A 49 6.05 -0.43 -7.43
N ARG A 50 6.84 -1.43 -7.04
CA ARG A 50 7.88 -2.04 -7.89
C ARG A 50 7.40 -3.28 -8.65
N SER A 51 6.08 -3.49 -8.72
CA SER A 51 5.45 -4.67 -9.34
C SER A 51 5.91 -6.00 -8.73
N LYS A 52 6.23 -6.00 -7.43
CA LYS A 52 6.63 -7.20 -6.66
C LYS A 52 5.59 -7.56 -5.61
N PRO A 53 5.47 -8.81 -5.17
CA PRO A 53 4.65 -9.18 -4.02
C PRO A 53 5.09 -8.44 -2.73
N PHE A 54 4.18 -8.28 -1.78
CA PHE A 54 4.49 -7.81 -0.43
C PHE A 54 5.32 -8.86 0.32
N PRO A 55 6.37 -8.45 1.06
CA PRO A 55 7.16 -9.37 1.89
C PRO A 55 6.29 -9.90 3.04
N GLY A 56 6.29 -11.22 3.22
CA GLY A 56 5.53 -11.94 4.25
C GLY A 56 6.34 -12.26 5.49
#